data_AF-A0A959TBL4-F1
#
_entry.id   AF-A0A959TBL4-F1
#
_cell.length_a   1.000
_cell.length_b   1.000
_cell.length_c   1.000
_cell.angle_alpha   90.00
_cell.angle_beta   90.00
_cell.angle_gamma   90.00
#
_symmetry.space_group_name_H-M   'P 1'
#
loop_
_entity.id
_entity.type
_entity.pdbx_description
1 polymer ?
#
loop_
_entity_poly.entity_id
_entity_poly.type
_entity_poly.pdbx_seq_one_letter_code
_entity_poly.pdbx_strand_id
1 'polypeptide(L)'
;MERVVDIALSPGEAVRPDVVREEAASEAGLALDQVLGCRVLRRSIDARKKTPLVRLRVELSTSHPLEDAPPAPPELPDVSKAPVVAIVGCGPAGLFAALRCIRHGLRPVVLERGKDVRARRRDLAAINREHLVDPDSNYCFGEGGAGTYSDGKLYT
;
A
#
# COMPACT_ATOMS: atom_id res chain seq x y z
N MET A 1 15.77 -8.90 21.19
CA MET A 1 15.60 -9.93 20.15
C MET A 1 14.24 -9.73 19.52
N GLU A 2 14.12 -9.87 18.21
CA GLU A 2 12.84 -9.80 17.50
C GLU A 2 12.34 -11.21 17.18
N ARG A 3 11.03 -11.43 17.27
CA ARG A 3 10.37 -12.68 16.88
C ARG A 3 9.11 -12.37 16.08
N VAL A 4 8.86 -13.15 15.04
CA VAL A 4 7.63 -13.07 14.24
C VAL A 4 6.84 -14.35 14.43
N VAL A 5 5.58 -14.22 14.83
CA VAL A 5 4.65 -15.35 15.05
C VAL A 5 3.36 -15.14 14.27
N ASP A 6 2.69 -16.24 13.95
CA ASP A 6 1.39 -16.23 13.29
C ASP A 6 0.33 -16.75 14.29
N ILE A 7 -0.60 -15.90 14.70
CA ILE A 7 -1.70 -16.24 15.63
C ILE A 7 -3.06 -16.19 14.93
N ALA A 8 -4.04 -16.93 15.45
CA ALA A 8 -5.41 -16.96 14.94
C ALA A 8 -6.40 -16.66 16.07
N LEU A 9 -7.14 -15.55 15.93
CA LEU A 9 -8.03 -15.04 16.96
C LEU A 9 -9.46 -14.88 16.42
N SER A 10 -10.46 -14.84 17.30
CA SER A 10 -11.79 -14.39 16.90
C SER A 10 -11.77 -12.90 16.49
N PRO A 11 -12.75 -12.42 15.72
CA PRO A 11 -12.81 -11.00 15.34
C PRO A 11 -12.84 -10.04 16.54
N GLY A 12 -13.46 -10.43 17.65
CA GLY A 12 -13.51 -9.62 18.88
C GLY A 12 -12.21 -9.59 19.66
N GLU A 13 -11.42 -10.66 19.61
CA GLU A 13 -10.07 -10.71 20.21
C GLU A 13 -9.06 -9.95 19.36
N ALA A 14 -9.12 -10.09 18.04
CA ALA A 14 -8.17 -9.49 17.12
C ALA A 14 -8.18 -7.95 17.07
N VAL A 15 -9.20 -7.31 17.63
CA VAL A 15 -9.28 -5.84 17.76
C VAL A 15 -8.75 -5.33 19.09
N ARG A 16 -8.40 -6.22 20.03
CA ARG A 16 -7.90 -5.90 21.37
C ARG A 16 -6.37 -6.04 21.39
N PRO A 17 -5.60 -4.93 21.41
CA PRO A 17 -4.14 -4.99 21.33
C PRO A 17 -3.48 -5.74 22.49
N ASP A 18 -4.09 -5.68 23.68
CA ASP A 18 -3.73 -6.45 24.87
C ASP A 18 -3.78 -7.96 24.60
N VAL A 19 -4.91 -8.46 24.09
CA VAL A 19 -5.07 -9.88 23.76
C VAL A 19 -4.15 -10.32 22.62
N VAL A 20 -3.99 -9.48 21.59
CA VAL A 20 -3.05 -9.77 20.50
C VAL A 20 -1.63 -9.92 21.03
N ARG A 21 -1.20 -9.03 21.94
CA ARG A 21 0.11 -9.08 22.57
C ARG A 21 0.27 -10.33 23.45
N GLU A 22 -0.76 -10.67 24.23
CA GLU A 22 -0.75 -11.84 25.11
C GLU A 22 -0.60 -13.14 24.33
N GLU A 23 -1.44 -13.34 23.32
CA GLU A 23 -1.44 -14.53 22.47
C GLU A 23 -0.16 -14.64 21.63
N ALA A 24 0.34 -13.51 21.09
CA ALA A 24 1.60 -13.51 20.38
C ALA A 24 2.79 -13.86 21.29
N ALA A 25 2.82 -13.33 22.53
CA ALA A 25 3.89 -13.63 23.48
C ALA A 25 3.88 -15.10 23.90
N SER A 26 2.69 -15.65 24.14
CA SER A 26 2.46 -17.07 24.42
C SER A 26 2.98 -17.96 23.29
N GLU A 27 2.57 -17.68 22.04
CA GLU A 27 3.03 -18.41 20.85
C GLU A 27 4.55 -18.28 20.65
N ALA A 28 5.12 -17.13 21.00
CA ALA A 28 6.57 -16.91 20.94
C ALA A 28 7.34 -17.54 22.12
N GLY A 29 6.68 -18.10 23.13
CA GLY A 29 7.30 -18.61 24.36
C GLY A 29 8.03 -17.52 25.17
N LEU A 30 7.49 -16.30 25.18
CA LEU A 30 8.03 -15.15 25.90
C LEU A 30 7.12 -14.76 27.07
N ALA A 31 7.72 -14.32 28.17
CA ALA A 31 6.95 -13.70 29.25
C ALA A 31 6.55 -12.27 28.87
N LEU A 32 5.37 -11.81 29.32
CA LEU A 32 4.79 -10.52 28.88
C LEU A 32 5.63 -9.30 29.29
N ASP A 33 6.32 -9.41 30.42
CA ASP A 33 7.26 -8.42 30.95
C ASP A 33 8.53 -8.30 30.09
N GLN A 34 8.88 -9.33 29.34
CA GLN A 34 10.01 -9.33 28.40
C GLN A 34 9.65 -8.66 27.06
N VAL A 35 8.36 -8.52 26.74
CA VAL A 35 7.92 -7.91 25.48
C VAL A 35 7.94 -6.39 25.62
N LEU A 36 8.91 -5.75 24.99
CA LEU A 36 9.04 -4.29 24.95
C LEU A 36 8.30 -3.65 23.76
N GLY A 37 8.05 -4.42 22.70
CA GLY A 37 7.32 -3.96 21.52
C GLY A 37 6.47 -5.05 20.88
N CYS A 38 5.32 -4.67 20.32
CA CYS A 38 4.39 -5.56 19.62
C CYS A 38 3.77 -4.82 18.42
N ARG A 39 3.91 -5.37 17.22
CA ARG A 39 3.42 -4.76 15.96
C ARG A 39 2.76 -5.81 15.07
N VAL A 40 1.59 -5.49 14.53
CA VAL A 40 0.90 -6.37 13.56
C VAL A 40 1.44 -6.10 12.16
N LEU A 41 2.15 -7.07 11.58
CA LEU A 41 2.71 -6.97 10.23
C LEU A 41 1.69 -7.27 9.14
N ARG A 42 0.78 -8.20 9.39
CA ARG A 42 -0.26 -8.62 8.43
C ARG A 42 -1.52 -9.02 9.16
N ARG A 43 -2.66 -8.65 8.59
CA ARG A 43 -3.99 -9.07 9.02
C ARG A 43 -4.74 -9.68 7.85
N SER A 44 -5.35 -10.85 8.07
CA SER A 44 -6.23 -11.49 7.09
C SER A 44 -7.40 -12.17 7.79
N ILE A 45 -8.52 -12.33 7.10
CA ILE A 45 -9.72 -12.97 7.64
C ILE A 45 -9.93 -14.30 6.90
N ASP A 46 -10.00 -15.39 7.65
CA ASP A 46 -10.40 -16.71 7.18
C ASP A 46 -11.89 -16.92 7.49
N ALA A 47 -12.75 -16.59 6.51
CA ALA A 47 -14.21 -16.68 6.62
C ALA A 47 -14.79 -17.95 5.96
N ARG A 48 -13.98 -19.00 5.76
CA ARG A 48 -14.42 -20.24 5.09
C ARG A 48 -15.30 -21.14 5.97
N LYS A 49 -15.21 -20.98 7.30
CA LYS A 49 -16.00 -21.73 8.29
C LYS A 49 -17.11 -20.85 8.87
N LYS A 50 -18.08 -21.48 9.55
CA LYS A 50 -19.21 -20.80 10.23
C LYS A 50 -18.73 -19.68 11.18
N THR A 51 -17.64 -19.93 11.91
CA THR A 51 -17.01 -18.93 12.76
C THR A 51 -15.76 -18.40 12.05
N PRO A 52 -15.74 -17.11 11.64
CA PRO A 52 -14.57 -16.53 10.99
C PRO A 52 -13.43 -16.35 12.00
N LEU A 53 -12.20 -16.54 11.53
CA LEU A 53 -10.98 -16.27 12.30
C LEU A 53 -10.18 -15.16 11.64
N VAL A 54 -9.54 -14.32 12.46
CA VAL A 54 -8.57 -13.33 12.01
C VAL A 54 -7.19 -13.90 12.23
N ARG A 55 -6.43 -14.08 11.15
CA ARG A 55 -5.02 -14.46 11.21
C ARG A 55 -4.16 -13.21 11.23
N LEU A 56 -3.31 -13.13 12.24
CA LEU A 56 -2.39 -12.02 12.46
C LEU A 56 -0.96 -12.55 12.38
N ARG A 57 -0.13 -11.89 11.58
CA ARG A 57 1.32 -12.00 11.70
C ARG A 57 1.81 -10.88 12.60
N VAL A 58 2.36 -11.24 13.76
CA VAL A 58 2.75 -10.31 14.80
C VAL A 58 4.24 -10.36 15.00
N GLU A 59 4.87 -9.19 15.03
CA GLU A 59 6.26 -8.99 15.39
C GLU A 59 6.35 -8.54 16.84
N LEU A 60 7.23 -9.18 17.59
CA LEU A 60 7.52 -8.88 18.99
C LEU A 60 8.99 -8.50 19.13
N SER A 61 9.28 -7.51 19.97
CA SER A 61 10.65 -7.13 20.32
C SER A 61 10.85 -7.17 21.83
N THR A 62 11.93 -7.80 22.26
CA THR A 62 12.38 -7.81 23.67
C THR A 62 13.48 -6.80 23.97
N SER A 63 13.93 -6.06 22.96
CA SER A 63 15.09 -5.16 23.06
C SER A 63 14.74 -3.68 22.94
N HIS A 64 13.63 -3.34 22.28
CA HIS A 64 13.21 -1.96 22.07
C HIS A 64 11.71 -1.92 21.78
N PRO A 65 11.03 -0.78 22.01
CA PRO A 65 9.66 -0.58 21.55
C PRO A 65 9.57 -0.63 20.03
N LEU A 66 8.54 -1.29 19.49
CA LEU A 66 8.24 -1.25 18.06
C LEU A 66 7.38 -0.02 17.78
N GLU A 67 7.88 0.90 16.97
CA GLU A 67 7.09 2.05 16.51
C GLU A 67 6.15 1.62 15.39
N ASP A 68 4.89 2.01 15.51
CA ASP A 68 3.87 1.90 14.47
C ASP A 68 3.91 3.14 13.54
N ALA A 69 5.13 3.55 13.20
CA ALA A 69 5.35 4.68 12.32
C ALA A 69 5.20 4.22 10.85
N PRO A 70 4.50 5.00 10.00
CA PRO A 70 4.57 4.76 8.57
C PRO A 70 6.04 4.81 8.13
N PRO A 71 6.45 3.97 7.16
CA PRO A 71 7.82 4.01 6.66
C PRO A 71 8.14 5.43 6.20
N ALA A 72 9.34 5.90 6.56
CA ALA A 72 9.80 7.21 6.13
C ALA A 72 9.70 7.34 4.60
N PRO A 73 9.33 8.51 4.07
CA PRO A 73 9.36 8.74 2.63
C PRO A 73 10.74 8.38 2.09
N PRO A 74 10.83 7.76 0.90
CA PRO A 74 12.12 7.45 0.32
C PRO A 74 12.89 8.75 0.08
N GLU A 75 14.19 8.75 0.38
CA GLU A 75 15.06 9.83 -0.07
C GLU A 75 15.08 9.87 -1.60
N LEU A 76 14.83 11.05 -2.15
CA LEU A 76 14.82 11.31 -3.58
C LEU A 76 15.97 12.27 -3.90
N PRO A 77 17.04 11.82 -4.59
CA PRO A 77 18.11 12.71 -4.99
C PRO A 77 17.64 13.71 -6.06
N ASP A 78 18.29 14.87 -6.13
CA ASP A 78 18.10 15.79 -7.25
C ASP A 78 18.72 15.18 -8.52
N VAL A 79 17.84 14.84 -9.47
CA VAL A 79 18.20 14.25 -10.77
C VAL A 79 17.99 15.26 -11.92
N SER A 80 17.83 16.55 -11.65
CA SER A 80 17.54 17.57 -12.68
C SER A 80 18.57 17.62 -13.82
N LYS A 81 19.82 17.24 -13.55
CA LYS A 81 20.95 17.18 -14.51
C LYS A 81 21.37 15.76 -14.91
N ALA A 82 20.63 14.74 -14.47
CA ALA A 82 20.95 13.35 -14.75
C ALA A 82 20.55 12.91 -16.17
N PRO A 83 21.04 11.75 -16.66
CA PRO A 83 20.59 11.17 -17.92
C PRO A 83 19.07 10.97 -17.96
N VAL A 84 18.47 11.24 -19.13
CA VAL A 84 17.02 11.23 -19.32
C VAL A 84 16.51 9.82 -19.59
N VAL A 85 15.39 9.46 -18.95
CA VAL A 85 14.61 8.27 -19.28
C VAL A 85 13.19 8.69 -19.66
N ALA A 86 12.78 8.42 -20.89
CA ALA A 86 11.41 8.65 -21.33
C ALA A 86 10.51 7.51 -20.85
N ILE A 87 9.39 7.85 -20.21
CA ILE A 87 8.38 6.91 -19.72
C ILE A 87 7.06 7.27 -20.38
N VAL A 88 6.46 6.33 -21.10
CA VAL A 88 5.18 6.54 -21.79
C VAL A 88 4.06 5.91 -20.96
N GLY A 89 3.15 6.76 -20.50
CA GLY A 89 2.02 6.43 -19.64
C GLY A 89 2.24 6.88 -18.19
N CYS A 90 1.26 7.61 -17.64
CA CYS A 90 1.23 8.07 -16.25
C CYS A 90 0.29 7.19 -15.39
N GLY A 91 0.22 5.89 -15.70
CA GLY A 91 -0.43 4.89 -14.84
C GLY A 91 0.47 4.44 -13.67
N PRO A 92 0.01 3.50 -12.82
CA PRO A 92 0.79 3.01 -11.68
C PRO A 92 2.17 2.48 -12.08
N ALA A 93 2.26 1.73 -13.17
CA ALA A 93 3.54 1.20 -13.67
C ALA A 93 4.51 2.33 -14.08
N GLY A 94 4.03 3.35 -14.80
CA GLY A 94 4.85 4.49 -15.23
C GLY A 94 5.29 5.37 -14.07
N LEU A 95 4.40 5.63 -13.12
CA LEU A 95 4.70 6.38 -11.89
C LEU A 95 5.74 5.65 -11.03
N PHE A 96 5.59 4.33 -10.84
CA PHE A 96 6.60 3.54 -10.13
C PHE A 96 7.93 3.49 -10.89
N ALA A 97 7.92 3.35 -12.22
CA ALA A 97 9.14 3.41 -13.02
C ALA A 97 9.86 4.76 -12.85
N ALA A 98 9.12 5.87 -12.84
CA ALA A 98 9.67 7.21 -12.60
C ALA A 98 10.31 7.33 -11.21
N LEU A 99 9.59 6.86 -10.17
CA LEU A 99 10.11 6.80 -8.81
C LEU A 99 11.41 5.97 -8.73
N ARG A 100 11.47 4.83 -9.41
CA ARG A 100 12.68 3.99 -9.47
C ARG A 100 13.81 4.67 -10.23
N CYS A 101 13.53 5.38 -11.32
CA CYS A 101 14.53 6.16 -12.05
C CYS A 101 15.18 7.20 -11.12
N ILE A 102 14.38 7.98 -10.39
CA ILE A 102 14.89 8.99 -9.46
C ILE A 102 15.80 8.34 -8.40
N ARG A 103 15.37 7.22 -7.80
CA ARG A 103 16.17 6.49 -6.81
C ARG A 103 17.48 5.92 -7.34
N HIS A 104 17.60 5.75 -8.66
CA HIS A 104 18.82 5.30 -9.35
C HIS A 104 19.61 6.44 -9.99
N GLY A 105 19.28 7.69 -9.65
CA GLY A 105 20.01 8.86 -10.16
C GLY A 105 19.72 9.16 -11.63
N LEU A 106 18.56 8.80 -12.15
CA LEU A 106 18.11 9.06 -13.52
C LEU A 106 16.96 10.07 -13.53
N ARG A 107 16.88 10.89 -14.59
CA ARG A 107 15.84 11.91 -14.77
C ARG A 107 14.66 11.36 -15.57
N PRO A 108 13.54 10.93 -14.94
CA PRO A 108 12.38 10.49 -15.69
C PRO A 108 11.67 11.67 -16.36
N VAL A 109 11.20 11.46 -17.58
CA VAL A 109 10.25 12.34 -18.28
C VAL A 109 9.03 11.50 -18.62
N VAL A 110 7.92 11.76 -17.92
CA VAL A 110 6.67 11.00 -18.08
C VAL A 110 5.78 11.70 -19.10
N LEU A 111 5.36 10.96 -20.12
CA LEU A 111 4.46 11.43 -21.17
C LEU A 111 3.14 10.69 -21.05
N GLU A 112 2.03 11.42 -20.94
CA GLU A 112 0.68 10.86 -20.88
C GLU A 112 -0.16 11.48 -21.99
N ARG A 113 -0.95 10.66 -22.68
CA ARG A 113 -1.81 11.13 -23.77
C ARG A 113 -3.03 11.87 -23.23
N GLY A 114 -3.56 11.42 -22.10
CA GLY A 114 -4.75 11.99 -21.51
C GLY A 114 -4.45 13.17 -20.60
N LYS A 115 -5.53 13.69 -20.01
CA LYS A 115 -5.49 14.91 -19.21
C LYS A 115 -5.04 14.65 -17.78
N ASP A 116 -4.73 15.74 -17.07
CA ASP A 116 -4.56 15.71 -15.61
C ASP A 116 -5.82 15.19 -14.91
N VAL A 117 -5.65 14.66 -13.70
CA VAL A 117 -6.69 13.94 -12.96
C VAL A 117 -7.91 14.80 -12.68
N ARG A 118 -7.74 16.13 -12.52
CA ARG A 118 -8.85 17.05 -12.26
C ARG A 118 -9.64 17.33 -13.52
N ALA A 119 -8.97 17.57 -14.64
CA ALA A 119 -9.62 17.77 -15.94
C ALA A 119 -10.38 16.51 -16.40
N ARG A 120 -9.81 15.31 -16.19
CA ARG A 120 -10.47 14.02 -16.50
C ARG A 120 -11.86 13.89 -15.89
N ARG A 121 -12.12 14.46 -14.71
CA ARG A 121 -13.43 14.37 -14.04
C ARG A 121 -14.58 14.86 -14.91
N ARG A 122 -14.35 15.91 -15.70
CA ARG A 122 -15.37 16.49 -16.58
C ARG A 122 -15.67 15.54 -17.74
N ASP A 123 -14.64 14.97 -18.35
CA ASP A 123 -14.80 14.04 -19.46
C ASP A 123 -15.50 12.75 -19.00
N LEU A 124 -15.14 12.22 -17.82
CA LEU A 124 -15.84 11.06 -17.24
C LEU A 124 -17.31 11.35 -16.90
N ALA A 125 -17.64 12.57 -16.48
CA ALA A 125 -19.02 12.96 -16.25
C ALA A 125 -19.81 12.99 -17.57
N ALA A 126 -19.20 13.47 -18.66
CA ALA A 126 -19.81 13.49 -19.99
C ALA A 126 -20.07 12.06 -20.51
N ILE A 127 -19.18 11.09 -20.24
CA ILE A 127 -19.43 9.68 -20.58
C ILE A 127 -20.72 9.16 -19.93
N ASN A 128 -20.93 9.47 -18.64
CA ASN A 128 -22.08 8.97 -17.89
C ASN A 128 -23.38 9.72 -18.17
N ARG A 129 -23.31 11.04 -18.44
CA ARG A 129 -24.49 11.91 -18.58
C ARG A 129 -24.93 12.11 -20.03
N GLU A 130 -23.96 12.17 -20.93
CA GLU A 130 -24.15 12.58 -22.33
C GLU A 130 -23.76 11.47 -23.31
N HIS A 131 -23.22 10.35 -22.80
CA HIS A 131 -22.69 9.24 -23.60
C HIS A 131 -21.61 9.66 -24.61
N LEU A 132 -20.91 10.76 -24.32
CA LEU A 132 -19.80 11.27 -25.11
C LEU A 132 -18.48 10.77 -24.54
N VAL A 133 -17.68 10.13 -25.41
CA VAL A 133 -16.37 9.59 -25.05
C VAL A 133 -15.28 10.39 -25.75
N ASP A 134 -14.45 11.06 -24.95
CA ASP A 134 -13.18 11.62 -25.43
C ASP A 134 -12.17 10.45 -25.61
N PRO A 135 -11.64 10.22 -26.83
CA PRO A 135 -10.76 9.09 -27.11
C PRO A 135 -9.43 9.16 -26.36
N ASP A 136 -9.00 10.35 -25.92
CA ASP A 136 -7.74 10.55 -25.20
C ASP A 136 -7.95 10.82 -23.70
N SER A 137 -9.17 11.09 -23.25
CA SER A 137 -9.49 11.35 -21.83
C SER A 137 -10.74 10.58 -21.38
N ASN A 138 -10.54 9.37 -20.87
CA ASN A 138 -11.60 8.45 -20.49
C ASN A 138 -11.16 7.55 -19.32
N TYR A 139 -11.87 6.47 -19.02
CA TYR A 139 -11.50 5.57 -17.91
C TYR A 139 -10.09 4.97 -18.07
N CYS A 140 -9.62 4.76 -19.30
CA CYS A 140 -8.33 4.13 -19.56
C CYS A 140 -7.16 5.13 -19.57
N PHE A 141 -7.38 6.34 -20.10
CA PHE A 141 -6.31 7.29 -20.42
C PHE A 141 -6.33 8.57 -19.58
N GLY A 142 -5.13 9.10 -19.31
CA GLY A 142 -4.87 10.28 -18.49
C GLY A 142 -4.14 9.98 -17.18
N GLU A 143 -3.88 11.03 -16.40
CA GLU A 143 -3.09 10.93 -15.16
C GLU A 143 -3.63 9.84 -14.22
N GLY A 144 -2.72 9.00 -13.71
CA GLY A 144 -3.02 7.83 -12.87
C GLY A 144 -3.55 6.61 -13.65
N GLY A 145 -3.74 6.73 -14.97
CA GLY A 145 -4.22 5.67 -15.85
C GLY A 145 -5.57 5.09 -15.42
N ALA A 146 -5.78 3.80 -15.71
CA ALA A 146 -6.99 3.06 -15.39
C ALA A 146 -7.24 2.85 -13.89
N GLY A 147 -6.19 2.92 -13.05
CA GLY A 147 -6.32 2.73 -11.60
C GLY A 147 -7.04 3.86 -10.88
N THR A 148 -7.00 5.08 -11.44
CA THR A 148 -7.50 6.32 -10.82
C THR A 148 -8.97 6.29 -10.41
N TYR A 149 -9.81 5.72 -11.28
CA TYR A 149 -11.26 5.64 -11.09
C TYR A 149 -11.69 4.18 -10.92
N SER A 150 -10.87 3.43 -10.18
CA SER A 150 -11.15 2.06 -9.76
C SER A 150 -11.42 2.02 -8.26
N ASP A 151 -11.81 0.85 -7.76
CA ASP A 151 -11.93 0.60 -6.31
C ASP A 151 -10.55 0.50 -5.61
N GLY A 152 -9.44 0.69 -6.33
CA GLY A 152 -8.10 0.71 -5.75
C GLY A 152 -7.66 -0.63 -5.14
N LYS A 153 -8.34 -1.73 -5.47
CA LYS A 153 -8.02 -3.06 -4.97
C LYS A 153 -6.61 -3.46 -5.43
N LEU A 154 -5.76 -3.79 -4.46
CA LEU A 154 -4.46 -4.42 -4.71
C LEU A 154 -4.64 -5.94 -4.61
N TYR A 155 -4.51 -6.62 -5.74
CA TYR A 155 -4.56 -8.08 -5.79
C TYR A 155 -3.21 -8.67 -5.32
N THR A 156 -3.28 -9.83 -4.66
CA THR A 156 -2.14 -10.57 -4.13
C THR A 156 -2.10 -11.98 -4.68
#